data_AF-A0AA51JC24-F1
#
_entry.id   AF-A0AA51JC24-F1
#
_cell.length_a   1.000
_cell.length_b   1.000
_cell.length_c   1.000
_cell.angle_alpha   90.00
_cell.angle_beta   90.00
_cell.angle_gamma   90.00
#
_symmetry.space_group_name_H-M   'P 1'
#
loop_
_entity.id
_entity.type
_entity.pdbx_description
1 polymer ?
#
loop_
_entity_poly.entity_id
_entity_poly.type
_entity_poly.pdbx_seq_one_letter_code
_entity_poly.pdbx_strand_id
1 'polypeptide(L)' 'AKYPCTKFLKAIAQTCIPNFPERNLPSVFVYFEGDLKKQFIGAH' A
#
# COMPACT_ATOMS: atom_id res chain seq x y z
N ALA A 1 -3.43 11.10 16.91
CA ALA A 1 -3.37 10.87 15.46
C ALA A 1 -2.60 12.03 14.82
N LYS A 2 -1.37 11.79 14.35
CA LYS A 2 -0.50 12.87 13.81
C LYS A 2 -1.02 13.41 12.46
N TYR A 3 -1.70 12.57 11.69
CA TYR A 3 -2.25 12.91 10.37
C TYR A 3 -3.74 12.52 10.33
N PRO A 4 -4.63 13.34 10.94
CA PRO A 4 -6.04 12.98 11.11
C PRO A 4 -6.83 12.92 9.79
N CYS A 5 -6.40 13.67 8.78
CA CYS A 5 -7.04 13.69 7.46
C CYS A 5 -6.55 12.56 6.53
N THR A 6 -5.61 11.72 6.98
CA THR A 6 -5.08 10.60 6.19
C THR A 6 -5.62 9.29 6.72
N LYS A 7 -6.26 8.51 5.86
CA LYS A 7 -6.72 7.16 6.19
C LYS A 7 -5.57 6.16 6.02
N PHE A 8 -5.08 5.61 7.12
CA PHE A 8 -4.10 4.53 7.10
C PHE A 8 -4.80 3.17 7.19
N LEU A 9 -4.46 2.27 6.27
CA LEU A 9 -4.99 0.92 6.22
C LEU A 9 -3.83 -0.08 6.18
N LYS A 10 -4.07 -1.28 6.71
CA LYS A 10 -3.19 -2.43 6.56
C LYS A 10 -3.99 -3.60 6.00
N ALA A 11 -3.37 -4.40 5.16
CA ALA A 11 -3.98 -5.59 4.58
C ALA A 11 -2.93 -6.68 4.35
N ILE A 12 -3.38 -7.92 4.16
CA ILE A 12 -2.54 -9.05 3.81
C ILE A 12 -2.51 -9.15 2.29
N ALA A 13 -1.32 -9.06 1.68
CA ALA A 13 -1.16 -8.95 0.23
C ALA A 13 -1.92 -10.04 -0.53
N GLN A 14 -1.79 -11.29 -0.09
CA GLN A 14 -2.41 -12.48 -0.70
C GLN A 14 -3.94 -12.47 -0.64
N THR A 15 -4.55 -11.71 0.27
CA THR A 15 -6.01 -11.57 0.37
C THR A 15 -6.58 -10.48 -0.53
N CYS A 16 -5.73 -9.56 -1.02
CA CYS A 16 -6.16 -8.39 -1.77
C CYS A 16 -5.74 -8.44 -3.24
N ILE A 17 -4.58 -9.00 -3.53
CA ILE A 17 -4.02 -9.08 -4.88
C ILE A 17 -3.58 -10.53 -5.12
N PRO A 18 -4.28 -11.28 -5.99
CA PRO A 18 -3.88 -12.64 -6.35
C PRO A 18 -2.45 -12.67 -6.87
N ASN A 19 -1.63 -13.61 -6.37
CA ASN A 19 -0.24 -13.83 -6.79
C ASN A 19 0.67 -12.60 -6.68
N PHE A 20 0.42 -11.70 -5.73
CA PHE A 20 1.33 -10.57 -5.50
C PHE A 20 2.75 -11.07 -5.12
N PRO A 21 3.81 -10.66 -5.83
CA PRO A 21 5.15 -11.21 -5.60
C PRO A 21 5.68 -10.90 -4.20
N GLU A 22 6.18 -11.89 -3.46
CA GLU A 22 6.70 -11.66 -2.11
C GLU A 22 7.88 -10.71 -2.06
N ARG A 23 8.75 -10.72 -3.10
CA ARG A 23 9.87 -9.78 -3.22
C ARG A 23 9.46 -8.30 -3.24
N ASN A 24 8.20 -8.03 -3.57
CA ASN A 24 7.65 -6.68 -3.58
C ASN A 24 7.23 -6.21 -2.18
N LEU A 25 7.28 -7.09 -1.17
CA LEU A 25 6.98 -6.73 0.21
C LEU A 25 8.22 -6.19 0.94
N PRO A 26 8.05 -5.23 1.87
CA PRO A 26 6.81 -4.51 2.15
C PRO A 26 6.41 -3.58 0.99
N SER A 27 5.10 -3.39 0.80
CA SER A 27 4.55 -2.47 -0.20
C SER A 27 3.66 -1.43 0.45
N VAL A 28 3.77 -0.18 0.01
CA VAL A 28 2.88 0.92 0.41
C VAL A 28 2.33 1.61 -0.83
N PHE A 29 1.00 1.69 -0.91
CA PHE A 29 0.28 2.38 -1.99
C PHE A 29 -0.40 3.63 -1.43
N VAL A 30 -0.20 4.77 -2.09
CA VAL A 30 -0.80 6.05 -1.71
C VAL A 30 -1.81 6.46 -2.76
N TYR A 31 -3.07 6.59 -2.34
CA TYR A 31 -4.18 7.02 -3.20
C TYR A 31 -4.69 8.40 -2.78
N PHE A 32 -5.13 9.19 -3.75
CA PHE A 32 -5.86 10.45 -3.52
C PHE A 32 -6.85 10.67 -4.67
N GLU A 33 -8.12 10.91 -4.34
CA GLU A 33 -9.21 11.11 -5.31
C GLU A 33 -9.35 9.99 -6.36
N GLY A 34 -9.14 8.74 -5.93
CA GLY A 34 -9.22 7.56 -6.81
C GLY A 34 -7.93 7.26 -7.59
N ASP A 35 -7.00 8.21 -7.67
CA ASP A 35 -5.72 8.01 -8.36
C ASP A 35 -4.66 7.39 -7.45
N LEU A 36 -3.84 6.50 -8.03
CA LEU A 36 -2.62 6.01 -7.41
C LEU A 36 -1.50 7.04 -7.56
N LYS A 37 -1.22 7.78 -6.49
CA LYS A 37 -0.22 8.87 -6.49
C LYS A 37 1.22 8.37 -6.29
N LYS A 38 1.42 7.33 -5.47
CA LYS A 38 2.76 6.79 -5.17
C LYS A 38 2.72 5.32 -4.80
N GLN A 39 3.79 4.62 -5.16
CA GLN A 39 4.07 3.24 -4.76
C GLN A 39 5.48 3.18 -4.15
N PHE A 40 5.59 2.47 -3.04
CA PHE A 40 6.86 2.04 -2.45
C PHE A 40 6.82 0.52 -2.47
N ILE A 41 7.75 -0.12 -3.16
CA ILE A 41 7.73 -1.55 -3.45
C ILE A 41 9.06 -2.17 -2.99
N GLY A 42 8.98 -3.23 -2.20
CA GLY A 42 10.11 -3.93 -1.63
C GLY A 42 10.76 -3.18 -0.47
N ALA A 43 11.68 -3.86 0.20
CA ALA A 43 12.65 -3.20 1.06
C ALA A 43 13.75 -2.63 0.17
N HIS A 44 13.94 -1.31 0.22
CA HIS A 44 15.13 -0.67 -0.35
C HIS A 44 16.39 -1.11 0.40
#